data_AF-A0A9D6IMR7-F1
#
_entry.id   AF-A0A9D6IMR7-F1
#
_cell.length_a   1.000
_cell.length_b   1.000
_cell.length_c   1.000
_cell.angle_alpha   90.00
_cell.angle_beta   90.00
_cell.angle_gamma   90.00
#
_symmetry.space_group_name_H-M   'P 1'
#
loop_
_entity.id
_entity.type
_entity.pdbx_description
1 polymer ?
#
loop_
_entity_poly.entity_id
_entity_poly.type
_entity_poly.pdbx_seq_one_letter_code
_entity_poly.pdbx_strand_id
1 'polypeptide(L)'
;LPKDITFVADTSGSMTEGKLDQARKALLFCLDNLNSQDRFEVIRFSTEAEALFGRLQPASPENLSRARVFAAAWRPIGGTNIDEALTLALNANRQSDARPRFVIFITDGKPTIGETGEDALLDKVRRANTSATRIFTFGIGNDLNTHLLDRITDETKAYRTYVRNDEDLELKISSFYQKIKTPVLVDLKLDVEGAVKTYQTYPRSLPDLFEGSQLLVFGRYSGSGRALVRLSGSVQGRPRSFEQQIDLPATATENSFLAPLWATQRIGYLLDQLRLHGEEKELVDEVTQLARRFGIITPYTSYLIVEDETARITRNELRSDSATFGVAPGAASPANRQKAAEEYRSMQEKSGASSVTASSEVEALKQAQNLGQIYQGKKRLDYTDKDGKVQNLASQTKNVQGRAVYQAGNFWVDSKIQTLKQQQAKRIQFGSAEYYALLDKEPLSAQYLALGRNVRFAIGEVAYEVYE
;
A
#
# COMPACT_ATOMS: atom_id res chain seq x y z
N LEU A 1 -10.54 11.93 21.37
CA LEU A 1 -11.68 12.77 20.94
C LEU A 1 -12.94 11.90 20.88
N PRO A 2 -14.13 12.38 21.32
CA PRO A 2 -15.38 11.70 21.02
C PRO A 2 -15.55 11.58 19.51
N LYS A 3 -16.00 10.42 19.03
CA LYS A 3 -16.17 10.14 17.60
C LYS A 3 -17.59 9.66 17.27
N ASP A 4 -17.93 9.78 15.99
CA ASP A 4 -19.16 9.25 15.43
C ASP A 4 -18.82 8.09 14.49
N ILE A 5 -19.49 6.95 14.66
CA ILE A 5 -19.20 5.74 13.89
C ILE A 5 -20.49 5.10 13.39
N THR A 6 -20.61 4.92 12.09
CA THR A 6 -21.69 4.13 11.50
C THR A 6 -21.13 2.78 11.04
N PHE A 7 -21.68 1.70 11.60
CA PHE A 7 -21.36 0.34 11.16
C PHE A 7 -22.34 -0.07 10.08
N VAL A 8 -21.84 -0.43 8.91
CA VAL A 8 -22.65 -0.81 7.75
C VAL A 8 -22.26 -2.24 7.36
N ALA A 9 -23.19 -3.18 7.52
CA ALA A 9 -22.92 -4.60 7.30
C ALA A 9 -23.84 -5.19 6.24
N ASP A 10 -23.23 -5.88 5.28
CA ASP A 10 -23.91 -6.65 4.26
C ASP A 10 -24.58 -7.89 4.90
N THR A 11 -25.85 -8.11 4.57
CA THR A 11 -26.65 -9.26 4.97
C THR A 11 -27.29 -9.93 3.76
N SER A 12 -26.70 -9.77 2.58
CA SER A 12 -27.13 -10.40 1.32
C SER A 12 -27.03 -11.92 1.35
N GLY A 13 -27.62 -12.58 0.35
CA GLY A 13 -27.61 -14.04 0.25
C GLY A 13 -26.22 -14.66 0.11
N SER A 14 -25.19 -13.91 -0.27
CA SER A 14 -23.79 -14.39 -0.35
C SER A 14 -23.09 -14.49 1.01
N MET A 15 -23.61 -13.79 2.02
CA MET A 15 -23.08 -13.76 3.40
C MET A 15 -23.37 -15.04 4.20
N THR A 16 -23.46 -16.19 3.53
CA THR A 16 -23.61 -17.52 4.11
C THR A 16 -22.25 -18.07 4.58
N GLU A 17 -22.20 -19.38 4.90
CA GLU A 17 -20.95 -20.08 5.23
C GLU A 17 -20.14 -19.44 6.37
N GLY A 18 -20.84 -18.84 7.35
CA GLY A 18 -20.23 -18.21 8.52
C GLY A 18 -19.71 -16.78 8.30
N LYS A 19 -19.76 -16.22 7.07
CA LYS A 19 -19.35 -14.82 6.81
C LYS A 19 -20.18 -13.81 7.60
N LEU A 20 -21.51 -13.97 7.61
CA LEU A 20 -22.40 -13.11 8.43
C LEU A 20 -22.12 -13.25 9.93
N ASP A 21 -21.77 -14.44 10.39
CA ASP A 21 -21.46 -14.66 11.81
C ASP A 21 -20.16 -13.94 12.19
N GLN A 22 -19.15 -13.99 11.32
CA GLN A 22 -17.92 -13.21 11.51
C GLN A 22 -18.20 -11.70 11.50
N ALA A 23 -19.01 -11.20 10.56
CA ALA A 23 -19.39 -9.79 10.50
C ALA A 23 -20.15 -9.36 11.76
N ARG A 24 -21.05 -10.21 12.28
CA ARG A 24 -21.77 -9.98 13.54
C ARG A 24 -20.81 -9.92 14.72
N LYS A 25 -19.87 -10.87 14.85
CA LYS A 25 -18.87 -10.86 15.93
C LYS A 25 -18.00 -9.60 15.89
N ALA A 26 -17.53 -9.23 14.70
CA ALA A 26 -16.74 -8.02 14.49
C ALA A 26 -17.51 -6.73 14.87
N LEU A 27 -18.81 -6.65 14.53
CA LEU A 27 -19.67 -5.56 14.99
C LEU A 27 -19.78 -5.54 16.51
N LEU A 28 -20.07 -6.69 17.14
CA LEU A 28 -20.23 -6.78 18.59
C LEU A 28 -18.96 -6.33 19.31
N PHE A 29 -17.79 -6.79 18.84
CA PHE A 29 -16.49 -6.33 19.35
C PHE A 29 -16.36 -4.80 19.29
N CYS A 30 -16.71 -4.19 18.16
CA CYS A 30 -16.64 -2.73 18.02
C CYS A 30 -17.60 -2.02 18.99
N LEU A 31 -18.84 -2.51 19.13
CA LEU A 31 -19.84 -1.97 20.06
C LEU A 31 -19.36 -2.05 21.51
N ASP A 32 -18.74 -3.17 21.89
CA ASP A 32 -18.12 -3.38 23.21
C ASP A 32 -16.94 -2.44 23.49
N ASN A 33 -16.34 -1.87 22.45
CA ASN A 33 -15.16 -1.01 22.54
C ASN A 33 -15.44 0.46 22.20
N LEU A 34 -16.70 0.87 22.02
CA LEU A 34 -17.07 2.29 21.93
C LEU A 34 -16.69 3.04 23.21
N ASN A 35 -16.25 4.28 23.08
CA ASN A 35 -16.03 5.14 24.24
C ASN A 35 -17.37 5.70 24.72
N SER A 36 -17.49 6.04 26.00
CA SER A 36 -18.74 6.52 26.61
C SER A 36 -19.32 7.81 26.00
N GLN A 37 -18.49 8.61 25.33
CA GLN A 37 -18.89 9.87 24.68
C GLN A 37 -19.12 9.70 23.17
N ASP A 38 -18.89 8.51 22.62
CA ASP A 38 -19.07 8.24 21.20
C ASP A 38 -20.57 8.18 20.86
N ARG A 39 -20.86 8.48 19.59
CA ARG A 39 -22.17 8.17 19.01
C ARG A 39 -22.00 7.13 17.92
N PHE A 40 -23.05 6.35 17.71
CA PHE A 40 -23.01 5.30 16.71
C PHE A 40 -24.36 5.10 16.03
N GLU A 41 -24.31 4.42 14.89
CA GLU A 41 -25.44 3.91 14.14
C GLU A 41 -25.07 2.52 13.61
N VAL A 42 -26.07 1.65 13.44
CA VAL A 42 -25.90 0.33 12.81
C VAL A 42 -26.87 0.22 11.65
N ILE A 43 -26.33 -0.06 10.47
CA ILE A 43 -27.09 -0.24 9.23
C ILE A 43 -26.79 -1.65 8.74
N ARG A 44 -27.84 -2.41 8.45
CA ARG A 44 -27.75 -3.66 7.70
C ARG A 44 -28.27 -3.43 6.30
N PHE A 45 -27.69 -4.07 5.29
CA PHE A 45 -28.20 -3.93 3.93
C PHE A 45 -28.19 -5.24 3.16
N SER A 46 -29.22 -5.42 2.34
CA SER A 46 -29.27 -6.45 1.31
C SER A 46 -29.99 -5.89 0.09
N THR A 47 -31.21 -6.34 -0.23
CA THR A 47 -32.06 -5.69 -1.24
C THR A 47 -32.44 -4.26 -0.82
N GLU A 48 -32.68 -4.09 0.47
CA GLU A 48 -32.97 -2.80 1.11
C GLU A 48 -31.96 -2.57 2.23
N ALA A 49 -31.61 -1.31 2.48
CA ALA A 49 -30.84 -0.91 3.64
C ALA A 49 -31.74 -0.46 4.79
N GLU A 50 -31.50 -0.98 6.00
CA GLU A 50 -32.25 -0.67 7.21
C GLU A 50 -31.30 -0.10 8.26
N ALA A 51 -31.59 1.13 8.71
CA ALA A 51 -30.90 1.78 9.81
C ALA A 51 -31.61 1.48 11.13
N LEU A 52 -30.85 1.16 12.18
CA LEU A 52 -31.39 0.87 13.50
C LEU A 52 -32.05 2.11 14.14
N PHE A 53 -31.41 3.27 14.06
CA PHE A 53 -31.92 4.50 14.66
C PHE A 53 -32.31 5.57 13.63
N GLY A 54 -31.78 5.50 12.41
CA GLY A 54 -31.91 6.51 11.36
C GLY A 54 -31.07 7.78 11.61
N ARG A 55 -30.27 7.80 12.67
CA ARG A 55 -29.38 8.90 13.08
C ARG A 55 -28.44 8.43 14.18
N LEU A 56 -27.28 9.07 14.29
CA LEU A 56 -26.32 8.82 15.37
C LEU A 56 -26.97 8.92 16.76
N GLN A 57 -26.78 7.88 17.58
CA GLN A 57 -27.23 7.80 18.97
C GLN A 57 -26.06 7.65 19.94
N PRO A 58 -26.16 8.15 21.19
CA PRO A 58 -25.14 7.93 22.21
C PRO A 58 -24.91 6.43 22.47
N ALA A 59 -23.67 6.05 22.77
CA ALA A 59 -23.28 4.70 23.20
C ALA A 59 -23.74 4.36 24.63
N SER A 60 -25.04 4.55 24.92
CA SER A 60 -25.65 4.18 26.21
C SER A 60 -25.90 2.67 26.30
N PRO A 61 -25.97 2.10 27.52
CA PRO A 61 -26.29 0.67 27.70
C PRO A 61 -27.57 0.24 26.98
N GLU A 62 -28.60 1.09 26.97
CA GLU A 62 -29.89 0.83 26.31
C GLU A 62 -29.74 0.76 24.79
N ASN A 63 -29.04 1.74 24.20
CA ASN A 63 -28.79 1.78 22.75
C ASN A 63 -27.88 0.63 22.30
N LEU A 64 -26.85 0.30 23.08
CA LEU A 64 -25.98 -0.85 22.84
C LEU A 64 -26.78 -2.16 22.88
N SER A 65 -27.67 -2.33 23.86
CA SER A 65 -28.55 -3.50 23.94
C SER A 65 -29.46 -3.62 22.71
N ARG A 66 -30.06 -2.51 22.26
CA ARG A 66 -30.88 -2.48 21.03
C ARG A 66 -30.06 -2.89 19.80
N ALA A 67 -28.82 -2.42 19.70
CA ALA A 67 -27.92 -2.78 18.60
C ALA A 67 -27.57 -4.26 18.57
N ARG A 68 -27.36 -4.90 19.73
CA ARG A 68 -27.13 -6.35 19.80
C ARG A 68 -28.35 -7.15 19.36
N VAL A 69 -29.55 -6.74 19.78
CA VAL A 69 -30.80 -7.38 19.36
C VAL A 69 -31.00 -7.24 17.86
N PHE A 70 -30.75 -6.04 17.31
CA PHE A 70 -30.81 -5.79 15.87
C PHE A 70 -29.86 -6.70 15.08
N ALA A 71 -28.59 -6.80 15.52
CA ALA A 71 -27.60 -7.65 14.87
C ALA A 71 -27.88 -9.16 14.98
N ALA A 72 -28.49 -9.60 16.09
CA ALA A 72 -28.88 -11.00 16.28
C ALA A 72 -30.00 -11.45 15.32
N ALA A 73 -30.82 -10.52 14.85
CA ALA A 73 -31.91 -10.79 13.92
C ALA A 73 -31.44 -10.95 12.45
N TRP A 74 -30.21 -10.58 12.13
CA TRP A 74 -29.70 -10.63 10.75
C TRP A 74 -29.71 -12.04 10.17
N ARG A 75 -30.12 -12.14 8.89
CA ARG A 75 -30.13 -13.37 8.10
C ARG A 75 -29.54 -13.06 6.71
N PRO A 76 -28.78 -13.98 6.11
CA PRO A 76 -28.17 -13.77 4.79
C PRO A 76 -29.23 -13.99 3.71
N ILE A 77 -29.88 -12.91 3.27
CA ILE A 77 -30.96 -12.97 2.28
C ILE A 77 -31.06 -11.69 1.46
N GLY A 78 -31.40 -11.84 0.18
CA GLY A 78 -31.63 -10.73 -0.75
C GLY A 78 -30.41 -10.37 -1.59
N GLY A 79 -30.52 -9.27 -2.34
CA GLY A 79 -29.45 -8.71 -3.16
C GLY A 79 -28.48 -7.85 -2.34
N THR A 80 -27.77 -6.95 -3.01
CA THR A 80 -26.70 -6.12 -2.44
C THR A 80 -26.86 -4.67 -2.92
N ASN A 81 -27.47 -3.83 -2.08
CA ASN A 81 -27.75 -2.42 -2.37
C ASN A 81 -26.75 -1.49 -1.66
N ILE A 82 -25.54 -1.40 -2.21
CA ILE A 82 -24.45 -0.59 -1.65
C ILE A 82 -24.80 0.92 -1.70
N ASP A 83 -25.49 1.36 -2.76
CA ASP A 83 -25.91 2.74 -2.95
C ASP A 83 -26.76 3.26 -1.79
N GLU A 84 -27.83 2.53 -1.47
CA GLU A 84 -28.72 2.90 -0.37
C GLU A 84 -28.00 2.85 0.99
N ALA A 85 -27.20 1.81 1.21
CA ALA A 85 -26.45 1.61 2.45
C ALA A 85 -25.48 2.76 2.74
N LEU A 86 -24.67 3.15 1.74
CA LEU A 86 -23.73 4.27 1.88
C LEU A 86 -24.46 5.62 1.98
N THR A 87 -25.55 5.80 1.26
CA THR A 87 -26.38 7.01 1.34
C THR A 87 -26.98 7.18 2.74
N LEU A 88 -27.55 6.13 3.32
CA LEU A 88 -28.06 6.15 4.70
C LEU A 88 -26.93 6.42 5.70
N ALA A 89 -25.77 5.78 5.53
CA ALA A 89 -24.64 5.96 6.44
C ALA A 89 -24.10 7.40 6.43
N LEU A 90 -23.93 7.98 5.25
CA LEU A 90 -23.46 9.35 5.08
C LEU A 90 -24.51 10.34 5.59
N ASN A 91 -25.81 10.10 5.35
CA ASN A 91 -26.88 10.95 5.87
C ASN A 91 -26.99 10.90 7.41
N ALA A 92 -26.86 9.72 8.02
CA ALA A 92 -26.84 9.58 9.48
C ALA A 92 -25.69 10.40 10.11
N ASN A 93 -24.59 10.53 9.38
CA ASN A 93 -23.40 11.30 9.77
C ASN A 93 -23.49 12.81 9.46
N ARG A 94 -24.56 13.31 8.83
CA ARG A 94 -24.73 14.75 8.55
C ARG A 94 -25.04 15.50 9.84
N GLN A 95 -23.97 15.98 10.48
CA GLN A 95 -24.02 16.81 11.67
C GLN A 95 -23.06 18.00 11.49
N SER A 96 -23.36 19.12 12.14
CA SER A 96 -22.56 20.35 12.06
C SER A 96 -21.43 20.43 13.11
N ASP A 97 -21.36 19.45 14.02
CA ASP A 97 -20.30 19.44 15.04
C ASP A 97 -18.93 19.02 14.46
N ALA A 98 -17.89 19.21 15.27
CA ALA A 98 -16.51 18.97 14.86
C ALA A 98 -15.99 17.57 15.25
N ARG A 99 -16.88 16.59 15.40
CA ARG A 99 -16.48 15.21 15.71
C ARG A 99 -15.93 14.52 14.46
N PRO A 100 -14.85 13.72 14.58
CA PRO A 100 -14.46 12.82 13.50
C PRO A 100 -15.56 11.80 13.22
N ARG A 101 -15.76 11.52 11.93
CA ARG A 101 -16.84 10.66 11.44
C ARG A 101 -16.28 9.51 10.63
N PHE A 102 -16.63 8.30 11.04
CA PHE A 102 -16.17 7.07 10.42
C PHE A 102 -17.34 6.21 9.98
N VAL A 103 -17.17 5.53 8.86
CA VAL A 103 -18.01 4.41 8.44
C VAL A 103 -17.14 3.18 8.37
N ILE A 104 -17.57 2.09 9.01
CA ILE A 104 -16.99 0.76 8.82
C ILE A 104 -17.96 -0.01 7.93
N PHE A 105 -17.55 -0.22 6.68
CA PHE A 105 -18.37 -0.83 5.64
C PHE A 105 -17.90 -2.26 5.37
N ILE A 106 -18.74 -3.25 5.66
CA ILE A 106 -18.42 -4.67 5.53
C ILE A 106 -19.30 -5.28 4.42
N THR A 107 -18.69 -5.93 3.43
CA THR A 107 -19.40 -6.61 2.33
C THR A 107 -18.61 -7.80 1.78
N ASP A 108 -19.29 -8.77 1.18
CA ASP A 108 -18.68 -9.88 0.45
C ASP A 108 -19.03 -9.91 -1.05
N GLY A 109 -19.76 -8.89 -1.52
CA GLY A 109 -20.43 -8.92 -2.81
C GLY A 109 -20.22 -7.68 -3.68
N LYS A 110 -20.84 -7.74 -4.86
CA LYS A 110 -20.93 -6.65 -5.83
C LYS A 110 -22.28 -5.96 -5.69
N PRO A 111 -22.41 -4.66 -6.00
CA PRO A 111 -23.73 -4.04 -6.03
C PRO A 111 -24.60 -4.74 -7.10
N THR A 112 -25.79 -5.19 -6.70
CA THR A 112 -26.77 -5.88 -7.56
C THR A 112 -28.13 -5.20 -7.59
N ILE A 113 -28.40 -4.31 -6.64
CA ILE A 113 -29.64 -3.55 -6.48
C ILE A 113 -29.30 -2.08 -6.35
N GLY A 114 -30.19 -1.20 -6.82
CA GLY A 114 -29.97 0.24 -6.82
C GLY A 114 -28.99 0.65 -7.94
N GLU A 115 -28.16 1.65 -7.66
CA GLU A 115 -27.06 2.01 -8.56
C GLU A 115 -25.93 0.97 -8.49
N THR A 116 -25.62 0.36 -9.62
CA THR A 116 -24.59 -0.69 -9.74
C THR A 116 -23.35 -0.20 -10.49
N GLY A 117 -23.42 0.95 -11.17
CA GLY A 117 -22.29 1.56 -11.85
C GLY A 117 -21.30 2.20 -10.88
N GLU A 118 -20.02 1.84 -11.00
CA GLU A 118 -18.95 2.32 -10.10
C GLU A 118 -18.84 3.85 -10.05
N ASP A 119 -18.78 4.50 -11.22
CA ASP A 119 -18.64 5.96 -11.30
C ASP A 119 -19.86 6.69 -10.75
N ALA A 120 -21.07 6.23 -11.11
CA ALA A 120 -22.31 6.83 -10.63
C ALA A 120 -22.47 6.68 -9.10
N LEU A 121 -22.10 5.52 -8.55
CA LEU A 121 -22.10 5.28 -7.11
C LEU A 121 -21.06 6.15 -6.38
N LEU A 122 -19.85 6.28 -6.92
CA LEU A 122 -18.83 7.18 -6.37
C LEU A 122 -19.27 8.64 -6.41
N ASP A 123 -19.92 9.08 -7.47
CA ASP A 123 -20.47 10.44 -7.56
C ASP A 123 -21.59 10.69 -6.56
N LYS A 124 -22.38 9.67 -6.22
CA LYS A 124 -23.34 9.75 -5.11
C LYS A 124 -22.64 9.84 -3.76
N VAL A 125 -21.62 9.02 -3.52
CA VAL A 125 -20.80 9.07 -2.29
C VAL A 125 -20.17 10.46 -2.12
N ARG A 126 -19.56 11.02 -3.16
CA ARG A 126 -18.99 12.39 -3.15
C ARG A 126 -20.02 13.44 -2.77
N ARG A 127 -21.19 13.42 -3.41
CA ARG A 127 -22.27 14.39 -3.15
C ARG A 127 -22.87 14.24 -1.75
N ALA A 128 -22.97 13.02 -1.23
CA ALA A 128 -23.51 12.75 0.10
C ALA A 128 -22.49 13.04 1.21
N ASN A 129 -21.19 12.89 0.95
CA ASN A 129 -20.12 13.05 1.95
C ASN A 129 -19.75 14.52 2.24
N THR A 130 -20.73 15.27 2.70
CA THR A 130 -20.58 16.70 3.07
C THR A 130 -19.84 16.94 4.39
N SER A 131 -19.55 15.88 5.15
CA SER A 131 -19.03 15.96 6.52
C SER A 131 -17.63 15.35 6.68
N ALA A 132 -16.91 15.17 5.56
CA ALA A 132 -15.57 14.56 5.50
C ALA A 132 -15.49 13.20 6.22
N THR A 133 -16.56 12.40 6.10
CA THR A 133 -16.63 11.06 6.67
C THR A 133 -15.62 10.15 5.99
N ARG A 134 -14.83 9.42 6.76
CA ARG A 134 -13.92 8.39 6.26
C ARG A 134 -14.63 7.04 6.18
N ILE A 135 -14.57 6.38 5.03
CA ILE A 135 -15.23 5.09 4.82
C ILE A 135 -14.17 4.00 4.72
N PHE A 136 -14.01 3.24 5.80
CA PHE A 136 -13.12 2.08 5.84
C PHE A 136 -13.88 0.86 5.33
N THR A 137 -13.33 0.18 4.33
CA THR A 137 -13.99 -0.99 3.71
C THR A 137 -13.34 -2.29 4.17
N PHE A 138 -14.18 -3.27 4.47
CA PHE A 138 -13.81 -4.63 4.82
C PHE A 138 -14.48 -5.59 3.84
N GLY A 139 -13.72 -6.05 2.86
CA GLY A 139 -14.18 -7.02 1.88
C GLY A 139 -13.96 -8.44 2.35
N ILE A 140 -14.98 -9.30 2.32
CA ILE A 140 -14.88 -10.71 2.72
C ILE A 140 -14.88 -11.59 1.48
N GLY A 141 -13.92 -12.50 1.39
CA GLY A 141 -13.76 -13.41 0.27
C GLY A 141 -13.29 -12.73 -1.01
N ASN A 142 -13.63 -13.35 -2.15
CA ASN A 142 -13.06 -13.00 -3.45
C ASN A 142 -14.11 -12.46 -4.45
N ASP A 143 -15.40 -12.62 -4.17
CA ASP A 143 -16.50 -12.37 -5.11
C ASP A 143 -17.11 -10.98 -5.00
N LEU A 144 -16.26 -10.00 -4.68
CA LEU A 144 -16.61 -8.60 -4.47
C LEU A 144 -16.02 -7.69 -5.57
N ASN A 145 -16.49 -6.45 -5.62
CA ASN A 145 -15.92 -5.43 -6.51
C ASN A 145 -14.79 -4.68 -5.79
N THR A 146 -13.55 -5.10 -6.00
CA THR A 146 -12.37 -4.49 -5.37
C THR A 146 -12.20 -3.04 -5.82
N HIS A 147 -12.38 -2.78 -7.12
CA HIS A 147 -12.21 -1.47 -7.74
C HIS A 147 -13.13 -0.43 -7.10
N LEU A 148 -14.40 -0.77 -6.90
CA LEU A 148 -15.37 0.07 -6.20
C LEU A 148 -14.93 0.37 -4.76
N LEU A 149 -14.62 -0.65 -3.97
CA LEU A 149 -14.25 -0.49 -2.56
C LEU A 149 -12.96 0.31 -2.40
N ASP A 150 -11.99 0.09 -3.28
CA ASP A 150 -10.72 0.80 -3.32
C ASP A 150 -10.94 2.29 -3.63
N ARG A 151 -11.74 2.60 -4.64
CA ARG A 151 -12.06 3.99 -5.01
C ARG A 151 -12.83 4.71 -3.91
N ILE A 152 -13.74 4.03 -3.20
CA ILE A 152 -14.43 4.60 -2.03
C ILE A 152 -13.41 4.99 -0.96
N THR A 153 -12.44 4.13 -0.66
CA THR A 153 -11.42 4.43 0.37
C THR A 153 -10.47 5.55 -0.04
N ASP A 154 -10.07 5.60 -1.31
CA ASP A 154 -9.18 6.64 -1.82
C ASP A 154 -9.85 8.02 -1.78
N GLU A 155 -11.12 8.09 -2.22
CA GLU A 155 -11.93 9.31 -2.19
C GLU A 155 -12.19 9.83 -0.76
N THR A 156 -12.35 8.91 0.19
CA THR A 156 -12.70 9.26 1.59
C THR A 156 -11.50 9.28 2.53
N LYS A 157 -10.26 9.24 2.01
CA LYS A 157 -9.02 9.28 2.80
C LYS A 157 -8.97 8.20 3.88
N ALA A 158 -9.45 7.01 3.53
CA ALA A 158 -9.50 5.83 4.37
C ALA A 158 -8.65 4.72 3.72
N TYR A 159 -8.73 3.50 4.28
CA TYR A 159 -8.08 2.32 3.73
C TYR A 159 -9.03 1.14 3.67
N ARG A 160 -8.69 0.20 2.78
CA ARG A 160 -9.40 -1.06 2.61
C ARG A 160 -8.68 -2.19 3.32
N THR A 161 -9.44 -3.20 3.72
CA THR A 161 -8.91 -4.47 4.20
C THR A 161 -9.71 -5.59 3.54
N TYR A 162 -9.01 -6.56 2.95
CA TYR A 162 -9.65 -7.79 2.46
C TYR A 162 -9.36 -8.94 3.41
N VAL A 163 -10.38 -9.76 3.63
CA VAL A 163 -10.35 -10.95 4.47
C VAL A 163 -10.64 -12.15 3.60
N ARG A 164 -9.63 -13.00 3.38
CA ARG A 164 -9.79 -14.23 2.62
C ARG A 164 -10.65 -15.23 3.40
N ASN A 165 -11.17 -16.24 2.70
CA ASN A 165 -12.07 -17.25 3.28
C ASN A 165 -11.41 -18.05 4.43
N ASP A 166 -10.08 -18.15 4.44
CA ASP A 166 -9.28 -18.81 5.47
C ASP A 166 -8.79 -17.87 6.58
N GLU A 167 -9.12 -16.58 6.51
CA GLU A 167 -8.75 -15.58 7.50
C GLU A 167 -9.94 -15.20 8.40
N ASP A 168 -9.63 -14.59 9.54
CA ASP A 168 -10.62 -14.16 10.53
C ASP A 168 -10.88 -12.65 10.42
N LEU A 169 -12.12 -12.30 10.07
CA LEU A 169 -12.58 -10.92 9.98
C LEU A 169 -12.59 -10.22 11.35
N GLU A 170 -12.95 -10.94 12.41
CA GLU A 170 -13.00 -10.40 13.77
C GLU A 170 -11.61 -9.94 14.20
N LEU A 171 -10.56 -10.73 13.91
CA LEU A 171 -9.17 -10.36 14.21
C LEU A 171 -8.73 -9.10 13.43
N LYS A 172 -9.09 -9.00 12.14
CA LYS A 172 -8.73 -7.84 11.31
C LYS A 172 -9.46 -6.58 11.74
N ILE A 173 -10.76 -6.65 11.97
CA ILE A 173 -11.57 -5.50 12.42
C ILE A 173 -11.22 -5.10 13.85
N SER A 174 -10.99 -6.03 14.77
CA SER A 174 -10.62 -5.69 16.14
C SER A 174 -9.26 -4.97 16.20
N SER A 175 -8.27 -5.48 15.47
CA SER A 175 -6.95 -4.84 15.34
C SER A 175 -7.04 -3.46 14.71
N PHE A 176 -7.89 -3.30 13.69
CA PHE A 176 -8.20 -2.01 13.08
C PHE A 176 -8.85 -1.04 14.08
N TYR A 177 -9.90 -1.50 14.75
CA TYR A 177 -10.72 -0.66 15.61
C TYR A 177 -9.93 -0.16 16.81
N GLN A 178 -9.07 -1.00 17.39
CA GLN A 178 -8.14 -0.59 18.45
C GLN A 178 -7.24 0.56 18.02
N LYS A 179 -6.76 0.57 16.76
CA LYS A 179 -5.93 1.66 16.22
C LYS A 179 -6.70 2.96 16.02
N ILE A 180 -7.99 2.90 15.69
CA ILE A 180 -8.80 4.09 15.40
C ILE A 180 -9.68 4.55 16.58
N LYS A 181 -9.66 3.82 17.70
CA LYS A 181 -10.58 4.02 18.84
C LYS A 181 -10.44 5.42 19.45
N THR A 182 -9.23 5.96 19.53
CA THR A 182 -8.95 7.24 20.19
C THR A 182 -8.29 8.22 19.23
N PRO A 183 -9.06 8.97 18.41
CA PRO A 183 -8.50 10.04 17.59
C PRO A 183 -7.98 11.17 18.47
N VAL A 184 -6.78 11.67 18.19
CA VAL A 184 -6.11 12.74 18.96
C VAL A 184 -5.90 14.01 18.15
N LEU A 185 -5.77 13.91 16.83
CA LEU A 185 -5.66 15.05 15.91
C LEU A 185 -6.21 14.65 14.55
N VAL A 186 -7.10 15.47 13.98
CA VAL A 186 -7.79 15.17 12.72
C VAL A 186 -7.51 16.24 11.66
N ASP A 187 -7.87 15.97 10.40
CA ASP A 187 -7.68 16.90 9.27
C ASP A 187 -6.22 17.37 9.12
N LEU A 188 -5.29 16.41 9.18
CA LEU A 188 -3.87 16.70 9.18
C LEU A 188 -3.41 17.36 7.87
N LYS A 189 -2.55 18.37 8.02
CA LYS A 189 -1.80 19.00 6.93
C LYS A 189 -0.34 19.19 7.34
N LEU A 190 0.57 18.81 6.45
CA LEU A 190 2.01 18.97 6.63
C LEU A 190 2.52 20.01 5.64
N ASP A 191 3.14 21.07 6.15
CA ASP A 191 3.79 22.11 5.38
C ASP A 191 5.29 22.14 5.74
N VAL A 192 6.14 22.38 4.74
CA VAL A 192 7.59 22.54 4.92
C VAL A 192 8.01 23.85 4.27
N GLU A 193 8.49 24.78 5.08
CA GLU A 193 8.90 26.13 4.68
C GLU A 193 10.43 26.29 4.80
N GLY A 194 11.01 27.23 4.05
CA GLY A 194 12.45 27.56 4.13
C GLY A 194 13.19 27.40 2.80
N ALA A 195 14.48 27.07 2.89
CA ALA A 195 15.38 26.98 1.73
C ALA A 195 15.23 25.68 0.91
N VAL A 196 14.26 24.84 1.25
CA VAL A 196 14.00 23.55 0.62
C VAL A 196 12.61 23.51 0.01
N LYS A 197 12.46 22.77 -1.08
CA LYS A 197 11.16 22.47 -1.68
C LYS A 197 10.90 20.98 -1.62
N THR A 198 9.85 20.57 -0.91
CA THR A 198 9.43 19.16 -0.85
C THR A 198 8.55 18.80 -2.04
N TYR A 199 8.66 17.55 -2.50
CA TYR A 199 7.85 17.01 -3.60
C TYR A 199 7.75 15.48 -3.48
N GLN A 200 6.77 14.89 -4.17
CA GLN A 200 6.50 13.45 -4.13
C GLN A 200 6.41 12.91 -2.68
N THR A 201 5.60 13.58 -1.86
CA THR A 201 5.35 13.22 -0.47
C THR A 201 4.22 12.19 -0.36
N TYR A 202 4.42 11.18 0.48
CA TYR A 202 3.49 10.07 0.72
C TYR A 202 3.28 9.84 2.23
N PRO A 203 2.05 9.50 2.65
CA PRO A 203 0.85 9.36 1.82
C PRO A 203 0.36 10.71 1.25
N ARG A 204 -0.32 10.70 0.10
CA ARG A 204 -0.81 11.93 -0.57
C ARG A 204 -1.91 12.63 0.23
N SER A 205 -2.73 11.83 0.90
CA SER A 205 -3.73 12.28 1.87
C SER A 205 -3.30 11.79 3.25
N LEU A 206 -3.12 12.70 4.20
CA LEU A 206 -2.73 12.32 5.55
C LEU A 206 -3.93 11.71 6.31
N PRO A 207 -3.73 10.57 7.01
CA PRO A 207 -4.75 10.00 7.87
C PRO A 207 -4.95 10.87 9.12
N ASP A 208 -6.00 10.60 9.90
CA ASP A 208 -6.07 11.10 11.27
C ASP A 208 -4.97 10.47 12.14
N LEU A 209 -4.55 11.19 13.17
CA LEU A 209 -3.65 10.69 14.19
C LEU A 209 -4.47 10.13 15.35
N PHE A 210 -4.07 8.94 15.81
CA PHE A 210 -4.73 8.21 16.88
C PHE A 210 -3.75 7.95 18.03
N GLU A 211 -4.27 7.78 19.23
CA GLU A 211 -3.46 7.43 20.39
C GLU A 211 -2.70 6.12 20.14
N GLY A 212 -1.40 6.12 20.45
CA GLY A 212 -0.52 4.96 20.23
C GLY A 212 -0.14 4.71 18.77
N SER A 213 -0.59 5.53 17.82
CA SER A 213 -0.16 5.44 16.42
C SER A 213 0.94 6.45 16.07
N GLN A 214 1.63 6.18 14.97
CA GLN A 214 2.67 7.05 14.42
C GLN A 214 2.29 7.49 13.01
N LEU A 215 2.47 8.78 12.72
CA LEU A 215 2.42 9.31 11.36
C LEU A 215 3.82 9.27 10.75
N LEU A 216 3.97 8.54 9.65
CA LEU A 216 5.18 8.52 8.83
C LEU A 216 4.89 9.17 7.48
N VAL A 217 5.68 10.18 7.13
CA VAL A 217 5.62 10.85 5.84
C VAL A 217 6.98 10.74 5.17
N PHE A 218 7.01 10.17 3.98
CA PHE A 218 8.21 10.07 3.16
C PHE A 218 8.11 11.03 1.99
N GLY A 219 9.19 11.71 1.66
CA GLY A 219 9.20 12.65 0.54
C GLY A 219 10.60 12.94 0.05
N ARG A 220 10.66 13.67 -1.06
CA ARG A 220 11.90 14.19 -1.62
C ARG A 220 11.96 15.68 -1.39
N TYR A 221 13.17 16.23 -1.42
CA TYR A 221 13.38 17.67 -1.41
C TYR A 221 14.45 18.08 -2.41
N SER A 222 14.39 19.34 -2.83
CA SER A 222 15.48 20.05 -3.51
C SER A 222 15.91 21.26 -2.69
N GLY A 223 17.15 21.71 -2.88
CA GLY A 223 17.80 22.68 -2.00
C GLY A 223 18.43 22.01 -0.77
N SER A 224 18.96 22.83 0.13
CA SER A 224 19.59 22.39 1.38
C SER A 224 19.59 23.53 2.39
N GLY A 225 19.54 23.19 3.68
CA GLY A 225 19.60 24.13 4.78
C GLY A 225 18.48 23.92 5.78
N ARG A 226 18.22 24.95 6.59
CA ARG A 226 17.15 24.93 7.58
C ARG A 226 15.78 24.95 6.92
N ALA A 227 14.90 24.09 7.44
CA ALA A 227 13.50 24.01 7.07
C ALA A 227 12.64 24.02 8.32
N LEU A 228 11.51 24.73 8.27
CA LEU A 228 10.47 24.68 9.29
C LEU A 228 9.41 23.68 8.83
N VAL A 229 9.27 22.58 9.57
CA VAL A 229 8.20 21.60 9.38
C VAL A 229 7.03 21.98 10.27
N ARG A 230 5.87 22.25 9.68
CA ARG A 230 4.63 22.55 10.38
C ARG A 230 3.62 21.42 10.14
N LEU A 231 3.28 20.69 11.20
CA LEU A 231 2.12 19.80 11.21
C LEU A 231 0.94 20.57 11.80
N SER A 232 -0.18 20.61 11.10
CA SER A 232 -1.42 21.22 11.57
C SER A 232 -2.58 20.23 11.50
N GLY A 233 -3.61 20.47 12.30
CA GLY A 233 -4.82 19.67 12.34
C GLY A 233 -5.84 20.28 13.30
N SER A 234 -6.88 19.53 13.66
CA SER A 234 -7.97 19.98 14.49
C SER A 234 -8.21 19.07 15.70
N VAL A 235 -8.54 19.67 16.84
CA VAL A 235 -8.94 18.99 18.08
C VAL A 235 -10.27 19.60 18.50
N GLN A 236 -11.37 18.85 18.37
CA GLN A 236 -12.74 19.34 18.63
C GLN A 236 -13.07 20.62 17.82
N GLY A 237 -12.65 20.68 16.57
CA GLY A 237 -12.88 21.85 15.69
C GLY A 237 -11.93 23.02 15.93
N ARG A 238 -11.05 22.93 16.93
CA ARG A 238 -10.06 23.97 17.22
C ARG A 238 -8.75 23.63 16.52
N PRO A 239 -8.20 24.54 15.69
CA PRO A 239 -6.94 24.30 15.01
C PRO A 239 -5.80 24.15 16.05
N ARG A 240 -4.91 23.20 15.79
CA ARG A 240 -3.66 22.98 16.50
C ARG A 240 -2.53 22.89 15.50
N SER A 241 -1.36 23.39 15.88
CA SER A 241 -0.17 23.33 15.05
C SER A 241 1.05 23.01 15.91
N PHE A 242 1.95 22.23 15.32
CA PHE A 242 3.22 21.79 15.87
C PHE A 242 4.30 22.14 14.87
N GLU A 243 5.33 22.83 15.33
CA GLU A 243 6.41 23.32 14.48
C GLU A 243 7.73 22.74 14.97
N GLN A 244 8.56 22.30 14.03
CA GLN A 244 9.89 21.79 14.29
C GLN A 244 10.86 22.31 13.24
N GLN A 245 11.97 22.89 13.68
CA GLN A 245 13.08 23.20 12.78
C GLN A 245 13.95 21.97 12.58
N ILE A 246 14.31 21.72 11.32
CA ILE A 246 15.22 20.65 10.92
C ILE A 246 16.27 21.18 9.95
N ASP A 247 17.44 20.56 9.94
CA ASP A 247 18.49 20.80 8.95
C ASP A 247 18.44 19.69 7.88
N LEU A 248 18.24 20.07 6.63
CA LEU A 248 18.25 19.15 5.49
C LEU A 248 19.52 19.36 4.65
N PRO A 249 20.50 18.44 4.71
CA PRO A 249 21.77 18.61 4.01
C PRO A 249 21.62 18.43 2.49
N ALA A 250 22.60 18.89 1.71
CA ALA A 250 22.61 18.63 0.27
C ALA A 250 22.81 17.13 -0.05
N THR A 251 23.48 16.38 0.83
CA THR A 251 23.72 14.94 0.68
C THR A 251 23.84 14.31 2.06
N ALA A 252 23.17 13.17 2.27
CA ALA A 252 23.30 12.34 3.45
C ALA A 252 23.21 10.86 3.05
N THR A 253 24.20 10.06 3.44
CA THR A 253 24.28 8.63 3.09
C THR A 253 23.98 7.69 4.26
N GLU A 254 23.88 8.24 5.47
CA GLU A 254 23.69 7.47 6.72
C GLU A 254 22.34 6.73 6.75
N ASN A 255 21.30 7.34 6.18
CA ASN A 255 19.92 6.83 6.23
C ASN A 255 19.49 6.23 4.88
N SER A 256 20.33 5.36 4.30
CA SER A 256 20.10 4.79 2.96
C SER A 256 18.81 3.97 2.85
N PHE A 257 18.25 3.51 3.97
CA PHE A 257 16.97 2.79 4.04
C PHE A 257 15.74 3.67 3.74
N LEU A 258 15.85 5.00 3.85
CA LEU A 258 14.74 5.91 3.58
C LEU A 258 14.33 5.94 2.11
N ALA A 259 15.31 5.83 1.20
CA ALA A 259 15.03 5.90 -0.23
C ALA A 259 14.18 4.70 -0.74
N PRO A 260 14.47 3.45 -0.35
CA PRO A 260 13.57 2.32 -0.60
C PRO A 260 12.18 2.49 0.00
N LEU A 261 12.04 2.97 1.25
CA LEU A 261 10.74 3.17 1.88
C LEU A 261 9.90 4.20 1.13
N TRP A 262 10.51 5.33 0.76
CA TRP A 262 9.87 6.34 -0.08
C TRP A 262 9.43 5.73 -1.42
N ALA A 263 10.32 4.98 -2.09
CA ALA A 263 10.02 4.37 -3.37
C ALA A 263 8.89 3.34 -3.27
N THR A 264 8.81 2.58 -2.17
CA THR A 264 7.73 1.63 -1.90
C THR A 264 6.38 2.33 -1.82
N GLN A 265 6.27 3.43 -1.06
CA GLN A 265 5.01 4.16 -0.99
C GLN A 265 4.66 4.86 -2.32
N ARG A 266 5.65 5.39 -3.06
CA ARG A 266 5.44 5.96 -4.40
C ARG A 266 4.90 4.91 -5.36
N ILE A 267 5.53 3.73 -5.40
CA ILE A 267 5.10 2.60 -6.23
C ILE A 267 3.69 2.16 -5.84
N GLY A 268 3.40 2.01 -4.54
CA GLY A 268 2.05 1.66 -4.06
C GLY A 268 1.00 2.66 -4.54
N TYR A 269 1.29 3.96 -4.43
CA TYR A 269 0.40 4.99 -4.96
C TYR A 269 0.22 4.89 -6.48
N LEU A 270 1.30 4.72 -7.24
CA LEU A 270 1.26 4.60 -8.70
C LEU A 270 0.47 3.37 -9.16
N LEU A 271 0.66 2.22 -8.49
CA LEU A 271 -0.07 0.99 -8.78
C LEU A 271 -1.57 1.14 -8.48
N ASP A 272 -1.94 1.91 -7.45
CA ASP A 272 -3.34 2.28 -7.23
C ASP A 272 -3.88 3.14 -8.37
N GLN A 273 -3.13 4.14 -8.84
CA GLN A 273 -3.58 4.95 -9.99
C GLN A 273 -3.77 4.10 -11.25
N LEU A 274 -2.81 3.21 -11.55
CA LEU A 274 -2.89 2.29 -12.68
C LEU A 274 -4.09 1.34 -12.59
N ARG A 275 -4.33 0.75 -11.41
CA ARG A 275 -5.47 -0.16 -11.18
C ARG A 275 -6.82 0.56 -11.24
N LEU A 276 -6.90 1.76 -10.64
CA LEU A 276 -8.18 2.45 -10.45
C LEU A 276 -8.59 3.33 -11.62
N HIS A 277 -7.63 3.79 -12.44
CA HIS A 277 -7.89 4.74 -13.53
C HIS A 277 -7.44 4.24 -14.91
N GLY A 278 -6.80 3.07 -14.98
CA GLY A 278 -6.28 2.49 -16.21
C GLY A 278 -4.78 2.72 -16.38
N GLU A 279 -4.20 1.99 -17.34
CA GLU A 279 -2.77 2.05 -17.58
C GLU A 279 -2.37 3.27 -18.41
N GLU A 280 -1.44 4.04 -17.86
CA GLU A 280 -0.76 5.14 -18.55
C GLU A 280 0.72 4.81 -18.66
N LYS A 281 1.28 4.97 -19.86
CA LYS A 281 2.65 4.53 -20.16
C LYS A 281 3.67 5.18 -19.22
N GLU A 282 3.51 6.47 -18.94
CA GLU A 282 4.41 7.24 -18.08
C GLU A 282 4.41 6.69 -16.65
N LEU A 283 3.26 6.26 -16.13
CA LEU A 283 3.15 5.70 -14.79
C LEU A 283 3.75 4.29 -14.73
N VAL A 284 3.52 3.47 -15.77
CA VAL A 284 4.13 2.14 -15.91
C VAL A 284 5.66 2.24 -15.97
N ASP A 285 6.19 3.17 -16.77
CA ASP A 285 7.62 3.41 -16.92
C ASP A 285 8.23 3.88 -15.59
N GLU A 286 7.56 4.77 -14.84
CA GLU A 286 8.03 5.22 -13.52
C GLU A 286 8.03 4.08 -12.49
N VAL A 287 6.96 3.27 -12.41
CA VAL A 287 6.90 2.09 -11.53
C VAL A 287 8.06 1.15 -11.84
N THR A 288 8.28 0.85 -13.12
CA THR A 288 9.34 -0.05 -13.59
C THR A 288 10.72 0.48 -13.21
N GLN A 289 10.97 1.78 -13.40
CA GLN A 289 12.24 2.41 -13.06
C GLN A 289 12.52 2.40 -11.55
N LEU A 290 11.54 2.78 -10.73
CA LEU A 290 11.68 2.81 -9.27
C LEU A 290 11.89 1.40 -8.72
N ALA A 291 11.09 0.44 -9.17
CA ALA A 291 11.20 -0.95 -8.75
C ALA A 291 12.56 -1.55 -9.08
N ARG A 292 13.09 -1.32 -10.29
CA ARG A 292 14.43 -1.76 -10.69
C ARG A 292 15.54 -1.10 -9.86
N ARG A 293 15.40 0.20 -9.57
CA ARG A 293 16.40 0.94 -8.79
C ARG A 293 16.44 0.48 -7.33
N PHE A 294 15.28 0.22 -6.74
CA PHE A 294 15.15 -0.03 -5.30
C PHE A 294 14.91 -1.50 -4.95
N GLY A 295 14.76 -2.39 -5.93
CA GLY A 295 14.56 -3.83 -5.72
C GLY A 295 13.17 -4.16 -5.19
N ILE A 296 12.18 -3.37 -5.60
CA ILE A 296 10.78 -3.51 -5.15
C ILE A 296 10.05 -4.34 -6.19
N ILE A 297 9.36 -5.37 -5.74
CA ILE A 297 8.75 -6.38 -6.62
C ILE A 297 7.25 -6.11 -6.73
N THR A 298 6.78 -5.93 -7.95
CA THR A 298 5.39 -5.68 -8.30
C THR A 298 4.97 -6.56 -9.50
N PRO A 299 3.67 -6.72 -9.78
CA PRO A 299 3.23 -7.49 -10.95
C PRO A 299 3.76 -6.92 -12.27
N TYR A 300 3.85 -5.59 -12.35
CA TYR A 300 4.44 -4.89 -13.49
C TYR A 300 5.91 -5.25 -13.67
N THR A 301 6.67 -5.38 -12.59
CA THR A 301 8.13 -5.53 -12.70
C THR A 301 8.57 -6.96 -12.90
N SER A 302 7.82 -7.93 -12.35
CA SER A 302 8.08 -9.35 -12.59
C SER A 302 7.92 -9.70 -14.07
N TYR A 303 6.98 -9.06 -14.77
CA TYR A 303 6.73 -9.27 -16.19
C TYR A 303 7.53 -8.32 -17.09
N LEU A 304 7.38 -7.00 -16.92
CA LEU A 304 7.92 -6.01 -17.86
C LEU A 304 9.44 -5.88 -17.82
N ILE A 305 10.09 -6.04 -16.65
CA ILE A 305 11.55 -5.98 -16.60
C ILE A 305 12.17 -7.18 -17.32
N VAL A 306 11.58 -8.36 -17.19
CA VAL A 306 12.08 -9.57 -17.87
C VAL A 306 11.96 -9.42 -19.39
N GLU A 307 10.83 -8.91 -19.90
CA GLU A 307 10.63 -8.66 -21.33
C GLU A 307 11.59 -7.58 -21.87
N ASP A 308 11.73 -6.44 -21.17
CA ASP A 308 12.66 -5.35 -21.52
C ASP A 308 14.12 -5.84 -21.55
N GLU A 309 14.57 -6.53 -20.51
CA GLU A 309 15.94 -7.05 -20.44
C GLU A 309 16.21 -8.09 -21.53
N THR A 310 15.26 -8.99 -21.80
CA THR A 310 15.39 -9.99 -22.87
C THR A 310 15.53 -9.32 -24.24
N ALA A 311 14.73 -8.29 -24.50
CA ALA A 311 14.82 -7.51 -25.74
C ALA A 311 16.16 -6.78 -25.86
N ARG A 312 16.62 -6.12 -24.79
CA ARG A 312 17.91 -5.40 -24.77
C ARG A 312 19.11 -6.33 -24.90
N ILE A 313 19.07 -7.53 -24.31
CA ILE A 313 20.10 -8.56 -24.50
C ILE A 313 20.14 -8.99 -25.97
N THR A 314 18.98 -9.25 -26.58
CA THR A 314 18.88 -9.65 -27.99
C THR A 314 19.43 -8.58 -28.93
N ARG A 315 19.25 -7.29 -28.58
CA ARG A 315 19.81 -6.14 -29.32
C ARG A 315 21.27 -5.79 -28.97
N ASN A 316 21.94 -6.58 -28.11
CA ASN A 316 23.29 -6.29 -27.59
C ASN A 316 23.41 -4.95 -26.82
N GLU A 317 22.31 -4.42 -26.29
CA GLU A 317 22.24 -3.19 -25.49
C GLU A 317 22.45 -3.46 -23.98
N LEU A 318 22.36 -4.72 -23.56
CA LEU A 318 22.57 -5.18 -22.19
C LEU A 318 23.32 -6.51 -22.21
N ARG A 319 24.40 -6.60 -21.44
CA ARG A 319 25.08 -7.89 -21.25
C ARG A 319 24.17 -8.85 -20.47
N SER A 320 24.07 -10.10 -20.90
CA SER A 320 23.27 -11.12 -20.21
C SER A 320 23.67 -11.26 -18.73
N ASP A 321 24.96 -11.30 -18.45
CA ASP A 321 25.51 -11.36 -17.09
C ASP A 321 25.30 -10.08 -16.24
N SER A 322 24.68 -9.05 -16.80
CA SER A 322 24.37 -7.78 -16.14
C SER A 322 22.85 -7.52 -16.02
N ALA A 323 22.01 -8.46 -16.48
CA ALA A 323 20.57 -8.38 -16.30
C ALA A 323 20.20 -8.65 -14.83
N THR A 324 19.14 -8.00 -14.36
CA THR A 324 18.69 -8.05 -12.95
C THR A 324 17.73 -9.22 -12.73
N PHE A 325 16.79 -9.45 -13.65
CA PHE A 325 15.77 -10.48 -13.54
C PHE A 325 15.80 -11.47 -14.72
N GLY A 326 16.16 -11.02 -15.93
CA GLY A 326 16.08 -11.79 -17.17
C GLY A 326 17.01 -12.99 -17.28
N VAL A 327 18.02 -13.10 -16.41
CA VAL A 327 19.02 -14.20 -16.44
C VAL A 327 18.99 -15.08 -15.19
N ALA A 328 18.05 -14.83 -14.27
CA ALA A 328 17.81 -15.78 -13.19
C ALA A 328 17.29 -17.11 -13.77
N PRO A 329 17.90 -18.27 -13.44
CA PRO A 329 17.59 -19.57 -14.06
C PRO A 329 16.11 -19.97 -14.05
N GLY A 330 15.30 -19.39 -13.16
CA GLY A 330 13.85 -19.58 -13.11
C GLY A 330 13.02 -18.53 -13.82
N ALA A 331 13.39 -17.25 -13.78
CA ALA A 331 12.51 -16.17 -14.26
C ALA A 331 12.27 -16.20 -15.78
N ALA A 332 13.26 -16.67 -16.55
CA ALA A 332 13.12 -16.82 -18.00
C ALA A 332 12.33 -18.08 -18.42
N SER A 333 11.99 -18.99 -17.49
CA SER A 333 11.24 -20.19 -17.81
C SER A 333 9.83 -19.84 -18.34
N PRO A 334 9.29 -20.60 -19.31
CA PRO A 334 7.96 -20.34 -19.86
C PRO A 334 6.86 -20.29 -18.79
N ALA A 335 6.92 -21.19 -17.80
CA ALA A 335 5.95 -21.26 -16.72
C ALA A 335 5.94 -20.00 -15.83
N ASN A 336 7.13 -19.49 -15.46
CA ASN A 336 7.21 -18.29 -14.63
C ASN A 336 6.87 -17.02 -15.42
N ARG A 337 7.19 -16.95 -16.71
CA ARG A 337 6.73 -15.87 -17.59
C ARG A 337 5.22 -15.85 -17.72
N GLN A 338 4.60 -17.03 -17.88
CA GLN A 338 3.15 -17.13 -17.91
C GLN A 338 2.52 -16.67 -16.60
N LYS A 339 3.03 -17.14 -15.45
CA LYS A 339 2.57 -16.70 -14.13
C LYS A 339 2.70 -15.18 -13.94
N ALA A 340 3.84 -14.61 -14.30
CA ALA A 340 4.04 -13.16 -14.24
C ALA A 340 3.09 -12.38 -15.17
N ALA A 341 2.79 -12.92 -16.36
CA ALA A 341 1.82 -12.33 -17.28
C ALA A 341 0.38 -12.39 -16.74
N GLU A 342 0.01 -13.49 -16.09
CA GLU A 342 -1.29 -13.64 -15.42
C GLU A 342 -1.43 -12.67 -14.25
N GLU A 343 -0.40 -12.54 -13.41
CA GLU A 343 -0.36 -11.55 -12.32
C GLU A 343 -0.44 -10.11 -12.86
N TYR A 344 0.28 -9.79 -13.93
CA TYR A 344 0.20 -8.48 -14.59
C TYR A 344 -1.21 -8.19 -15.10
N ARG A 345 -1.85 -9.14 -15.80
CA ARG A 345 -3.25 -8.98 -16.26
C ARG A 345 -4.23 -8.83 -15.09
N SER A 346 -3.98 -9.51 -13.97
CA SER A 346 -4.84 -9.41 -12.80
C SER A 346 -4.91 -8.02 -12.17
N MET A 347 -3.91 -7.16 -12.42
CA MET A 347 -3.95 -5.76 -11.98
C MET A 347 -5.11 -4.97 -12.63
N GLN A 348 -5.66 -5.46 -13.74
CA GLN A 348 -6.80 -4.83 -14.43
C GLN A 348 -8.14 -5.49 -14.05
N GLU A 349 -8.12 -6.61 -13.33
CA GLU A 349 -9.35 -7.28 -12.89
C GLU A 349 -10.00 -6.53 -11.72
N LYS A 350 -11.34 -6.45 -11.76
CA LYS A 350 -12.13 -5.74 -10.73
C LYS A 350 -12.74 -6.65 -9.66
N SER A 351 -12.56 -7.95 -9.79
CA SER A 351 -13.11 -8.95 -8.87
C SER A 351 -12.34 -10.26 -8.97
N GLY A 352 -12.51 -11.15 -7.99
CA GLY A 352 -11.82 -12.43 -7.94
C GLY A 352 -10.60 -12.40 -7.01
N ALA A 353 -10.07 -13.59 -6.72
CA ALA A 353 -8.99 -13.77 -5.74
C ALA A 353 -7.69 -13.05 -6.10
N SER A 354 -7.41 -12.99 -7.40
CA SER A 354 -6.30 -12.28 -8.03
C SER A 354 -6.41 -10.77 -7.80
N SER A 355 -7.58 -10.18 -8.07
CA SER A 355 -7.87 -8.77 -7.83
C SER A 355 -7.80 -8.39 -6.35
N VAL A 356 -8.34 -9.24 -5.46
CA VAL A 356 -8.24 -9.06 -3.99
C VAL A 356 -6.77 -9.08 -3.53
N THR A 357 -5.99 -10.01 -4.07
CA THR A 357 -4.55 -10.12 -3.78
C THR A 357 -3.80 -8.89 -4.28
N ALA A 358 -4.04 -8.47 -5.52
CA ALA A 358 -3.46 -7.26 -6.09
C ALA A 358 -3.76 -6.02 -5.25
N SER A 359 -5.03 -5.77 -4.89
CA SER A 359 -5.38 -4.60 -4.07
C SER A 359 -4.76 -4.64 -2.67
N SER A 360 -4.77 -5.81 -2.03
CA SER A 360 -4.18 -6.00 -0.70
C SER A 360 -2.68 -5.69 -0.70
N GLU A 361 -1.97 -6.14 -1.72
CA GLU A 361 -0.53 -5.90 -1.84
C GLU A 361 -0.22 -4.43 -2.16
N VAL A 362 -1.02 -3.79 -3.02
CA VAL A 362 -0.85 -2.36 -3.29
C VAL A 362 -1.10 -1.53 -2.03
N GLU A 363 -2.11 -1.88 -1.24
CA GLU A 363 -2.37 -1.20 0.03
C GLU A 363 -1.23 -1.42 1.04
N ALA A 364 -0.65 -2.63 1.08
CA ALA A 364 0.52 -2.91 1.91
C ALA A 364 1.75 -2.06 1.52
N LEU A 365 1.99 -1.84 0.22
CA LEU A 365 3.07 -0.96 -0.26
C LEU A 365 2.82 0.50 0.13
N LYS A 366 1.58 0.99 0.04
CA LYS A 366 1.21 2.36 0.46
C LYS A 366 1.39 2.57 1.96
N GLN A 367 1.17 1.54 2.76
CA GLN A 367 1.28 1.59 4.21
C GLN A 367 2.64 1.13 4.76
N ALA A 368 3.62 0.82 3.89
CA ALA A 368 4.91 0.32 4.33
C ALA A 368 5.66 1.34 5.20
N GLN A 369 6.10 0.89 6.38
CA GLN A 369 6.80 1.68 7.39
C GLN A 369 8.23 1.20 7.65
N ASN A 370 8.55 -0.03 7.29
CA ASN A 370 9.89 -0.63 7.46
C ASN A 370 10.28 -1.52 6.29
N LEU A 371 11.58 -1.80 6.17
CA LEU A 371 12.13 -2.59 5.06
C LEU A 371 11.56 -4.02 5.00
N GLY A 372 11.17 -4.61 6.14
CA GLY A 372 10.58 -5.95 6.18
C GLY A 372 9.23 -6.01 5.44
N GLN A 373 8.46 -4.93 5.48
CA GLN A 373 7.16 -4.82 4.82
C GLN A 373 7.26 -4.63 3.30
N ILE A 374 8.39 -4.12 2.80
CA ILE A 374 8.67 -4.03 1.34
C ILE A 374 8.63 -5.41 0.67
N TYR A 375 8.94 -6.46 1.44
CA TYR A 375 9.16 -7.81 0.94
C TYR A 375 7.93 -8.73 1.05
N GLN A 376 6.72 -8.22 1.31
CA GLN A 376 5.53 -9.08 1.37
C GLN A 376 5.20 -9.76 0.02
N GLY A 377 5.63 -9.20 -1.11
CA GLY A 377 5.52 -9.82 -2.44
C GLY A 377 6.50 -10.97 -2.72
N LYS A 378 7.33 -11.38 -1.74
CA LYS A 378 8.39 -12.40 -1.93
C LYS A 378 7.88 -13.69 -2.56
N LYS A 379 6.71 -14.18 -2.17
CA LYS A 379 6.13 -15.43 -2.70
C LYS A 379 5.89 -15.41 -4.22
N ARG A 380 5.76 -14.23 -4.84
CA ARG A 380 5.59 -14.12 -6.31
C ARG A 380 6.83 -14.59 -7.06
N LEU A 381 7.99 -14.41 -6.46
CA LEU A 381 9.29 -14.75 -7.04
C LEU A 381 9.79 -16.14 -6.62
N ASP A 382 8.94 -16.96 -6.03
CA ASP A 382 9.24 -18.37 -5.84
C ASP A 382 9.27 -19.06 -7.21
N TYR A 383 10.39 -19.70 -7.53
CA TYR A 383 10.57 -20.55 -8.69
C TYR A 383 11.19 -21.88 -8.28
N THR A 384 10.85 -22.92 -9.02
CA THR A 384 11.54 -24.21 -8.87
C THR A 384 12.78 -24.20 -9.75
N ASP A 385 13.96 -24.39 -9.16
CA ASP A 385 15.19 -24.55 -9.92
C ASP A 385 15.25 -25.91 -10.63
N LYS A 386 16.29 -26.10 -11.44
CA LYS A 386 16.54 -27.35 -12.18
C LYS A 386 16.67 -28.59 -11.30
N ASP A 387 16.95 -28.42 -10.00
CA ASP A 387 17.12 -29.49 -9.02
C ASP A 387 15.82 -29.74 -8.23
N GLY A 388 14.71 -29.12 -8.63
CA GLY A 388 13.40 -29.28 -8.00
C GLY A 388 13.22 -28.48 -6.70
N LYS A 389 14.16 -27.60 -6.34
CA LYS A 389 14.08 -26.80 -5.12
C LYS A 389 13.39 -25.46 -5.37
N VAL A 390 12.50 -25.08 -4.46
CA VAL A 390 11.90 -23.74 -4.48
C VAL A 390 12.94 -22.72 -4.03
N GLN A 391 13.28 -21.81 -4.93
CA GLN A 391 14.16 -20.67 -4.73
C GLN A 391 13.34 -19.39 -4.83
N ASN A 392 13.80 -18.31 -4.21
CA ASN A 392 13.09 -17.03 -4.22
C ASN A 392 13.98 -15.94 -4.85
N LEU A 393 13.60 -15.33 -5.97
CA LEU A 393 14.45 -14.28 -6.57
C LEU A 393 14.62 -13.05 -5.66
N ALA A 394 13.73 -12.80 -4.70
CA ALA A 394 13.90 -11.68 -3.79
C ALA A 394 15.00 -11.94 -2.73
N SER A 395 15.35 -13.20 -2.44
CA SER A 395 16.52 -13.50 -1.59
C SER A 395 17.85 -13.21 -2.31
N GLN A 396 17.78 -13.08 -3.64
CA GLN A 396 18.89 -12.72 -4.52
C GLN A 396 19.01 -11.20 -4.73
N THR A 397 18.31 -10.39 -3.93
CA THR A 397 18.40 -8.92 -3.96
C THR A 397 18.85 -8.39 -2.61
N LYS A 398 19.85 -7.51 -2.60
CA LYS A 398 20.31 -6.76 -1.43
C LYS A 398 20.18 -5.27 -1.66
N ASN A 399 20.05 -4.49 -0.58
CA ASN A 399 20.12 -3.03 -0.68
C ASN A 399 21.52 -2.55 -0.27
N VAL A 400 22.16 -1.77 -1.12
CA VAL A 400 23.43 -1.09 -0.82
C VAL A 400 23.31 0.36 -1.21
N GLN A 401 23.50 1.26 -0.24
CA GLN A 401 23.37 2.72 -0.42
C GLN A 401 22.05 3.15 -1.08
N GLY A 402 20.94 2.51 -0.70
CA GLY A 402 19.62 2.85 -1.21
C GLY A 402 19.41 2.38 -2.66
N ARG A 403 20.24 1.48 -3.17
CA ARG A 403 20.09 0.84 -4.48
C ARG A 403 20.00 -0.66 -4.35
N ALA A 404 19.23 -1.29 -5.22
CA ALA A 404 19.22 -2.73 -5.33
C ALA A 404 20.51 -3.25 -5.98
N VAL A 405 21.01 -4.35 -5.43
CA VAL A 405 22.09 -5.15 -5.96
C VAL A 405 21.56 -6.58 -6.12
N TYR A 406 21.63 -7.10 -7.33
CA TYR A 406 21.03 -8.36 -7.73
C TYR A 406 22.10 -9.43 -7.91
N GLN A 407 21.80 -10.67 -7.54
CA GLN A 407 22.70 -11.79 -7.79
C GLN A 407 22.50 -12.27 -9.24
N ALA A 408 23.49 -12.05 -10.10
CA ALA A 408 23.51 -12.48 -11.49
C ALA A 408 24.68 -13.44 -11.72
N GLY A 409 24.40 -14.74 -11.72
CA GLY A 409 25.43 -15.78 -11.74
C GLY A 409 26.32 -15.68 -10.50
N ASN A 410 27.63 -15.53 -10.71
CA ASN A 410 28.60 -15.37 -9.63
C ASN A 410 28.76 -13.91 -9.16
N PHE A 411 28.16 -12.94 -9.85
CA PHE A 411 28.33 -11.52 -9.55
C PHE A 411 27.15 -10.95 -8.76
N TRP A 412 27.44 -10.06 -7.82
CA TRP A 412 26.48 -9.08 -7.34
C TRP A 412 26.50 -7.85 -8.26
N VAL A 413 25.38 -7.51 -8.87
CA VAL A 413 25.28 -6.45 -9.88
C VAL A 413 24.36 -5.33 -9.39
N ASP A 414 24.93 -4.15 -9.21
CA ASP A 414 24.21 -2.92 -8.89
C ASP A 414 23.24 -2.53 -10.01
N SER A 415 21.99 -2.28 -9.64
CA SER A 415 20.91 -1.77 -10.51
C SER A 415 21.35 -0.61 -11.42
N LYS A 416 22.26 0.26 -10.96
CA LYS A 416 22.74 1.41 -11.74
C LYS A 416 23.55 1.01 -12.98
N ILE A 417 24.22 -0.15 -12.98
CA ILE A 417 25.05 -0.61 -14.11
C ILE A 417 24.26 -0.60 -15.43
N GLN A 418 22.98 -0.99 -15.39
CA GLN A 418 22.14 -1.04 -16.59
C GLN A 418 21.75 0.32 -17.16
N THR A 419 21.89 1.37 -16.37
CA THR A 419 21.51 2.75 -16.74
C THR A 419 22.69 3.57 -17.26
N LEU A 420 23.91 3.06 -17.09
CA LEU A 420 25.11 3.74 -17.58
C LEU A 420 25.18 3.70 -19.10
N LYS A 421 25.53 4.84 -19.70
CA LYS A 421 25.80 4.93 -21.16
C LYS A 421 26.98 4.07 -21.58
N GLN A 422 28.00 3.97 -20.73
CA GLN A 422 29.18 3.13 -20.94
C GLN A 422 29.22 2.03 -19.89
N GLN A 423 28.95 0.79 -20.31
CA GLN A 423 29.00 -0.38 -19.44
C GLN A 423 30.40 -0.99 -19.32
N GLN A 424 31.42 -0.39 -19.95
CA GLN A 424 32.79 -0.87 -19.85
C GLN A 424 33.32 -0.59 -18.44
N ALA A 425 33.34 -1.62 -17.61
CA ALA A 425 33.77 -1.54 -16.23
C ALA A 425 35.29 -1.53 -16.11
N LYS A 426 35.81 -0.74 -15.17
CA LYS A 426 37.18 -0.86 -14.68
C LYS A 426 37.30 -2.18 -13.93
N ARG A 427 38.06 -3.13 -14.49
CA ARG A 427 38.23 -4.47 -13.91
C ARG A 427 39.35 -4.43 -12.87
N ILE A 428 39.07 -4.94 -11.69
CA ILE A 428 39.98 -4.95 -10.54
C ILE A 428 39.97 -6.35 -9.92
N GLN A 429 41.14 -6.94 -9.71
CA GLN A 429 41.23 -8.26 -9.09
C GLN A 429 41.01 -8.15 -7.57
N PHE A 430 40.22 -9.05 -6.99
CA PHE A 430 39.96 -9.08 -5.57
C PHE A 430 41.26 -9.23 -4.77
N GLY A 431 41.44 -8.36 -3.77
CA GLY A 431 42.64 -8.37 -2.92
C GLY A 431 43.92 -7.86 -3.57
N SER A 432 43.88 -7.32 -4.79
CA SER A 432 45.03 -6.67 -5.43
C SER A 432 45.37 -5.31 -4.79
N ALA A 433 46.52 -4.73 -5.14
CA ALA A 433 46.87 -3.38 -4.69
C ALA A 433 45.84 -2.34 -5.16
N GLU A 434 45.31 -2.50 -6.38
CA GLU A 434 44.27 -1.66 -6.96
C GLU A 434 42.94 -1.79 -6.21
N TYR A 435 42.62 -2.96 -5.66
CA TYR A 435 41.44 -3.17 -4.82
C TYR A 435 41.49 -2.34 -3.54
N TYR A 436 42.63 -2.37 -2.82
CA TYR A 436 42.79 -1.54 -1.62
C TYR A 436 42.88 -0.05 -1.96
N ALA A 437 43.54 0.30 -3.07
CA ALA A 437 43.58 1.68 -3.55
C ALA A 437 42.18 2.21 -3.94
N LEU A 438 41.26 1.35 -4.37
CA LEU A 438 39.86 1.73 -4.61
C LEU A 438 39.14 2.06 -3.30
N LEU A 439 39.33 1.27 -2.25
CA LEU A 439 38.73 1.53 -0.93
C LEU A 439 39.19 2.88 -0.36
N ASP A 440 40.47 3.22 -0.54
CA ASP A 440 41.04 4.49 -0.08
C ASP A 440 40.52 5.69 -0.87
N LYS A 441 40.45 5.56 -2.21
CA LYS A 441 40.02 6.64 -3.11
C LYS A 441 38.51 6.86 -3.13
N GLU A 442 37.75 5.77 -3.03
CA GLU A 442 36.30 5.74 -3.14
C GLU A 442 35.71 4.95 -1.96
N PRO A 443 35.63 5.55 -0.75
CA PRO A 443 35.14 4.85 0.45
C PRO A 443 33.72 4.29 0.31
N LEU A 444 32.90 4.88 -0.57
CA LEU A 444 31.57 4.37 -0.90
C LEU A 444 31.61 2.97 -1.57
N SER A 445 32.73 2.56 -2.15
CA SER A 445 32.90 1.21 -2.72
C SER A 445 32.82 0.12 -1.64
N ALA A 446 33.20 0.41 -0.39
CA ALA A 446 33.32 -0.58 0.67
C ALA A 446 32.04 -1.41 0.89
N GLN A 447 30.87 -0.77 0.86
CA GLN A 447 29.59 -1.48 1.05
C GLN A 447 29.25 -2.42 -0.11
N TYR A 448 29.67 -2.10 -1.33
CA TYR A 448 29.53 -2.98 -2.49
C TYR A 448 30.50 -4.16 -2.40
N LEU A 449 31.76 -3.87 -2.06
CA LEU A 449 32.83 -4.88 -1.94
C LEU A 449 32.57 -5.86 -0.80
N ALA A 450 31.86 -5.45 0.25
CA ALA A 450 31.42 -6.33 1.34
C ALA A 450 30.45 -7.44 0.88
N LEU A 451 29.86 -7.35 -0.32
CA LEU A 451 28.93 -8.36 -0.82
C LEU A 451 29.61 -9.66 -1.26
N GLY A 452 30.90 -9.61 -1.59
CA GLY A 452 31.68 -10.78 -2.00
C GLY A 452 32.86 -10.46 -2.90
N ARG A 453 33.46 -11.50 -3.49
CA ARG A 453 34.65 -11.39 -4.36
C ARG A 453 34.34 -11.01 -5.81
N ASN A 454 33.08 -11.14 -6.21
CA ASN A 454 32.61 -10.87 -7.57
C ASN A 454 31.47 -9.84 -7.49
N VAL A 455 31.78 -8.58 -7.79
CA VAL A 455 30.81 -7.47 -7.66
C VAL A 455 30.97 -6.49 -8.81
N ARG A 456 29.85 -6.10 -9.42
CA ARG A 456 29.76 -4.99 -10.38
C ARG A 456 28.95 -3.86 -9.79
N PHE A 457 29.54 -2.68 -9.71
CA PHE A 457 28.87 -1.52 -9.13
C PHE A 457 29.29 -0.22 -9.80
N ALA A 458 28.47 0.81 -9.62
CA ALA A 458 28.75 2.13 -10.18
C ALA A 458 28.85 3.20 -9.10
N ILE A 459 29.90 4.03 -9.20
CA ILE A 459 30.05 5.28 -8.43
C ILE A 459 30.12 6.42 -9.43
N GLY A 460 29.21 7.39 -9.31
CA GLY A 460 29.00 8.37 -10.37
C GLY A 460 28.68 7.68 -11.70
N GLU A 461 29.33 8.09 -12.79
CA GLU A 461 29.17 7.47 -14.12
C GLU A 461 30.21 6.38 -14.41
N VAL A 462 31.01 5.98 -13.41
CA VAL A 462 32.07 4.98 -13.57
C VAL A 462 31.59 3.62 -13.09
N ALA A 463 31.66 2.62 -13.97
CA ALA A 463 31.43 1.22 -13.64
C ALA A 463 32.72 0.54 -13.15
N TYR A 464 32.61 -0.28 -12.12
CA TYR A 464 33.67 -1.13 -11.58
C TYR A 464 33.23 -2.60 -11.65
N GLU A 465 34.17 -3.49 -11.95
CA GLU A 465 33.99 -4.94 -11.87
C GLU A 465 35.13 -5.51 -11.03
N VAL A 466 34.79 -5.95 -9.81
CA VAL A 466 35.70 -6.73 -8.99
C VAL A 466 35.45 -8.19 -9.25
N TYR A 467 36.53 -8.93 -9.56
CA TYR A 467 36.50 -10.36 -9.87
C TYR A 467 37.53 -11.10 -9.04
N GLU A 468 37.27 -12.39 -8.78
CA GLU A 468 38.19 -13.29 -8.05
C GLU A 468 39.52 -13.53 -8.78
#